data_AF-A0A6N9BHK5-F1
#
_entry.id   AF-A0A6N9BHK5-F1
#
_cell.length_a   1.000
_cell.length_b   1.000
_cell.length_c   1.000
_cell.angle_alpha   90.00
_cell.angle_beta   90.00
_cell.angle_gamma   90.00
#
_symmetry.space_group_name_H-M   'P 1'
#
loop_
_entity.id
_entity.type
_entity.pdbx_description
1 polymer ?
#
loop_
_entity_poly.entity_id
_entity_poly.type
_entity_poly.pdbx_seq_one_letter_code
_entity_poly.pdbx_strand_id
1 'polypeptide(L)'
;MTPMARQGDRTGRKGTGQRRRGGPSLRKGSGGKSGPAPESPHSPARTLGNKRPGKVAPKRKSSSRTGRRTRRTGGARRSLLRRLVSGTAVAFVWGLVALVAALRYFCYTLADVEQAAESGRRPGIFLNDVDGNPVLAKGDLYGDPVNAADLPDYVPRAVIAIEDRRFYDHSGIDLIGLARALWVNIVEGRVRQGGSTITQQLAKNIFLTPERSIERKIREALLAFWLEWRYDKDHIISLYLNRVYFGSGAYGIDAAARRFFSKAAAEVDLWEAAVLAGLLKAPSRLSPAANPGGAAERGRLVLKAMADTGFISPEQAARTAASTLRTATEPDGRGYFADWVLAQVNRRLGLVDRDLRIGTTFDPGLQRLAAETVAAALAGRTNPSQAALVAMSPDGAVRAMVGGRDYGASQFNRATQALRQPGSAFKLFVYMAALERGLHPDDIVTDARVNVGGWAPGNFDGRFRGSVTMREAFAHSLNAAAVRLADRAGRARVAEAARRLGVTSDLAPDLTIALGSSAVRLIELTGAYAAFANGGAGVIPYGVERIEGVFERSGTGAGEAVAPGVVASMNDLLSAAVARGTGRAAQLAGRPARGEPGPRPSFRDALWVGFTGKRVAGGGVG
;
A
#
# COMPACT_ATOMS: atom_id res chain seq x y z
N MET A 1 -31.20 49.97 -63.09
CA MET A 1 -30.58 48.89 -63.87
C MET A 1 -30.43 47.65 -62.99
N THR A 2 -30.99 46.53 -63.42
CA THR A 2 -30.81 45.15 -62.93
C THR A 2 -29.97 44.37 -63.98
N PRO A 3 -29.67 43.06 -63.86
CA PRO A 3 -29.52 42.18 -62.67
C PRO A 3 -28.28 41.24 -62.74
N MET A 4 -28.01 40.45 -61.68
CA MET A 4 -27.81 38.98 -61.64
C MET A 4 -27.01 38.56 -60.38
N ALA A 5 -27.31 37.57 -59.51
CA ALA A 5 -28.35 36.53 -59.31
C ALA A 5 -27.89 35.06 -59.48
N ARG A 6 -27.84 34.30 -58.36
CA ARG A 6 -28.30 32.89 -58.08
C ARG A 6 -27.60 32.34 -56.81
N GLN A 7 -28.31 31.82 -55.78
CA GLN A 7 -28.99 30.51 -55.63
C GLN A 7 -28.03 29.29 -55.71
N GLY A 8 -28.11 28.27 -54.82
CA GLY A 8 -29.05 28.10 -53.71
C GLY A 8 -28.88 26.83 -52.85
N ASP A 9 -29.73 26.76 -51.83
CA ASP A 9 -29.96 25.76 -50.76
C ASP A 9 -30.19 24.28 -51.20
N ARG A 10 -29.85 23.28 -50.35
CA ARG A 10 -30.75 22.19 -49.85
C ARG A 10 -30.14 20.91 -49.20
N THR A 11 -30.59 20.66 -47.95
CA THR A 11 -31.11 19.39 -47.34
C THR A 11 -30.55 17.99 -47.67
N GLY A 12 -30.13 17.23 -46.64
CA GLY A 12 -29.67 15.83 -46.72
C GLY A 12 -30.71 14.70 -46.55
N ARG A 13 -30.25 13.46 -46.22
CA ARG A 13 -31.10 12.33 -45.77
C ARG A 13 -30.33 11.21 -45.02
N LYS A 14 -31.09 10.35 -44.32
CA LYS A 14 -30.66 9.19 -43.49
C LYS A 14 -30.27 7.95 -44.32
N GLY A 15 -29.46 7.04 -43.77
CA GLY A 15 -29.25 5.69 -44.35
C GLY A 15 -28.42 4.72 -43.49
N THR A 16 -29.08 3.70 -42.95
CA THR A 16 -28.59 2.54 -42.17
C THR A 16 -27.42 1.71 -42.76
N GLY A 17 -26.58 1.08 -41.93
CA GLY A 17 -25.63 0.03 -42.35
C GLY A 17 -24.95 -0.74 -41.21
N GLN A 18 -24.90 -2.08 -41.29
CA GLN A 18 -24.42 -2.97 -40.22
C GLN A 18 -22.93 -3.38 -40.32
N ARG A 19 -22.38 -3.76 -39.14
CA ARG A 19 -21.46 -4.89 -38.87
C ARG A 19 -19.95 -4.82 -39.19
N ARG A 20 -19.22 -5.27 -38.16
CA ARG A 20 -18.07 -6.22 -38.08
C ARG A 20 -16.70 -5.67 -37.65
N ARG A 21 -16.14 -6.45 -36.71
CA ARG A 21 -14.85 -6.33 -36.02
C ARG A 21 -13.67 -6.55 -36.98
N GLY A 22 -12.53 -5.91 -36.69
CA GLY A 22 -11.22 -6.27 -37.22
C GLY A 22 -10.18 -5.19 -36.93
N GLY A 23 -9.37 -5.37 -35.88
CA GLY A 23 -8.22 -4.48 -35.62
C GLY A 23 -6.94 -4.99 -36.30
N PRO A 24 -6.01 -4.13 -36.70
CA PRO A 24 -4.73 -4.54 -37.28
C PRO A 24 -3.62 -4.62 -36.22
N SER A 25 -2.75 -5.62 -36.34
CA SER A 25 -1.46 -5.69 -35.67
C SER A 25 -0.34 -5.19 -36.57
N LEU A 26 0.62 -4.46 -36.00
CA LEU A 26 1.89 -4.08 -36.62
C LEU A 26 2.98 -3.99 -35.54
N ARG A 27 4.27 -4.20 -35.80
CA ARG A 27 4.98 -5.19 -36.64
C ARG A 27 6.44 -5.17 -36.15
N LYS A 28 7.10 -6.31 -35.94
CA LYS A 28 8.56 -6.33 -35.69
C LYS A 28 9.33 -6.11 -37.00
N GLY A 29 10.40 -5.32 -36.94
CA GLY A 29 11.35 -5.14 -38.04
C GLY A 29 12.32 -6.32 -38.19
N SER A 30 12.95 -6.42 -39.35
CA SER A 30 13.75 -7.56 -39.82
C SER A 30 15.01 -7.13 -40.56
N GLY A 31 16.04 -7.98 -40.56
CA GLY A 31 17.11 -7.98 -41.57
C GLY A 31 18.07 -9.15 -41.34
N GLY A 32 18.61 -9.83 -42.36
CA GLY A 32 18.36 -9.73 -43.80
C GLY A 32 19.46 -10.43 -44.63
N LYS A 33 19.23 -10.58 -45.96
CA LYS A 33 20.12 -11.17 -47.01
C LYS A 33 20.16 -12.71 -47.05
N SER A 34 20.14 -13.39 -48.21
CA SER A 34 20.05 -12.95 -49.63
C SER A 34 19.56 -14.09 -50.56
N GLY A 35 18.85 -13.77 -51.66
CA GLY A 35 18.47 -14.69 -52.76
C GLY A 35 19.53 -14.76 -53.87
N PRO A 36 19.21 -14.96 -55.19
CA PRO A 36 17.92 -15.16 -55.91
C PRO A 36 17.84 -16.53 -56.68
N ALA A 37 16.69 -17.15 -57.03
CA ALA A 37 15.68 -16.90 -58.11
C ALA A 37 16.16 -17.21 -59.56
N PRO A 38 15.30 -17.53 -60.57
CA PRO A 38 13.98 -18.22 -60.56
C PRO A 38 13.74 -19.20 -61.76
N GLU A 39 12.46 -19.55 -61.99
CA GLU A 39 11.81 -20.08 -63.22
C GLU A 39 11.67 -21.60 -63.47
N SER A 40 10.68 -21.92 -64.32
CA SER A 40 9.79 -23.09 -64.29
C SER A 40 9.36 -23.49 -65.73
N PRO A 41 8.34 -24.35 -65.96
CA PRO A 41 8.04 -25.70 -65.48
C PRO A 41 7.98 -26.75 -66.64
N HIS A 42 7.86 -28.06 -66.35
CA HIS A 42 6.90 -28.98 -67.01
C HIS A 42 7.02 -30.46 -66.60
N SER A 43 5.88 -31.05 -66.19
CA SER A 43 5.40 -32.42 -66.47
C SER A 43 6.15 -33.68 -65.97
N PRO A 44 5.48 -34.87 -65.90
CA PRO A 44 5.79 -35.92 -64.90
C PRO A 44 6.11 -37.32 -65.47
N ALA A 45 6.44 -38.30 -64.60
CA ALA A 45 5.72 -39.60 -64.45
C ALA A 45 6.49 -40.70 -63.65
N ARG A 46 5.73 -41.74 -63.24
CA ARG A 46 6.14 -43.10 -62.73
C ARG A 46 6.70 -43.17 -61.30
N THR A 47 6.38 -44.15 -60.44
CA THR A 47 5.37 -45.26 -60.40
C THR A 47 5.25 -45.68 -58.92
N LEU A 48 4.09 -45.67 -58.25
CA LEU A 48 3.03 -46.71 -58.21
C LEU A 48 3.47 -48.13 -57.78
N GLY A 49 2.77 -48.69 -56.77
CA GLY A 49 2.85 -50.11 -56.37
C GLY A 49 2.08 -50.39 -55.06
N ASN A 50 0.85 -50.90 -55.14
CA ASN A 50 -0.10 -51.01 -54.00
C ASN A 50 -0.31 -52.48 -53.53
N LYS A 51 -0.96 -52.66 -52.37
CA LYS A 51 -1.21 -53.97 -51.71
C LYS A 51 -2.38 -54.80 -52.30
N ARG A 52 -2.35 -56.11 -51.95
CA ARG A 52 -3.45 -57.09 -51.64
C ARG A 52 -3.84 -58.10 -52.77
N PRO A 53 -4.56 -59.21 -52.47
CA PRO A 53 -4.29 -60.29 -51.48
C PRO A 53 -4.56 -61.72 -52.04
N GLY A 54 -4.37 -62.83 -51.29
CA GLY A 54 -4.81 -64.16 -51.76
C GLY A 54 -4.64 -65.37 -50.82
N LYS A 55 -5.46 -66.42 -51.03
CA LYS A 55 -5.60 -67.71 -50.28
C LYS A 55 -5.78 -68.86 -51.32
N VAL A 56 -5.50 -70.16 -51.10
CA VAL A 56 -5.05 -70.93 -49.91
C VAL A 56 -4.22 -72.18 -50.32
N ALA A 57 -3.88 -73.04 -49.33
CA ALA A 57 -3.25 -74.38 -49.37
C ALA A 57 -3.58 -75.36 -50.54
N PRO A 58 -2.78 -76.45 -50.73
CA PRO A 58 -3.10 -77.72 -50.06
C PRO A 58 -1.91 -78.59 -49.54
N LYS A 59 -2.25 -79.79 -49.03
CA LYS A 59 -1.46 -80.78 -48.23
C LYS A 59 -0.38 -81.57 -48.98
N ARG A 60 0.67 -82.05 -48.26
CA ARG A 60 0.92 -83.52 -48.03
C ARG A 60 1.96 -83.81 -46.91
N LYS A 61 2.11 -85.10 -46.55
CA LYS A 61 2.79 -85.64 -45.33
C LYS A 61 4.08 -86.42 -45.63
N SER A 62 4.79 -86.78 -44.55
CA SER A 62 5.95 -87.71 -44.43
C SER A 62 7.32 -87.08 -44.73
N SER A 63 8.43 -87.52 -44.11
CA SER A 63 8.68 -88.77 -43.35
C SER A 63 9.48 -88.54 -42.05
N SER A 64 9.75 -89.63 -41.32
CA SER A 64 10.40 -89.68 -40.00
C SER A 64 11.87 -90.08 -40.06
N ARG A 65 12.68 -89.64 -39.07
CA ARG A 65 13.59 -90.47 -38.22
C ARG A 65 14.47 -89.61 -37.29
N THR A 66 14.20 -89.64 -35.98
CA THR A 66 14.98 -90.32 -34.91
C THR A 66 16.36 -89.73 -34.57
N GLY A 67 16.52 -89.17 -33.36
CA GLY A 67 17.80 -88.53 -32.93
C GLY A 67 17.97 -88.23 -31.42
N ARG A 68 17.40 -89.05 -30.53
CA ARG A 68 17.78 -89.29 -29.11
C ARG A 68 18.30 -88.12 -28.23
N ARG A 69 17.42 -87.70 -27.30
CA ARG A 69 17.68 -87.12 -25.95
C ARG A 69 19.16 -87.06 -25.45
N THR A 70 19.53 -85.92 -24.86
CA THR A 70 19.89 -85.88 -23.42
C THR A 70 19.19 -84.73 -22.70
N ARG A 71 18.81 -84.95 -21.44
CA ARG A 71 18.20 -83.93 -20.56
C ARG A 71 19.30 -83.20 -19.79
N ARG A 72 19.16 -81.87 -19.63
CA ARG A 72 19.57 -81.21 -18.37
C ARG A 72 18.59 -80.09 -17.98
N THR A 73 17.38 -80.50 -17.62
CA THR A 73 16.38 -79.67 -16.96
C THR A 73 16.80 -79.35 -15.54
N GLY A 74 17.22 -78.12 -15.25
CA GLY A 74 17.57 -77.72 -13.87
C GLY A 74 18.47 -76.48 -13.78
N GLY A 75 17.97 -75.29 -14.14
CA GLY A 75 18.75 -74.05 -13.96
C GLY A 75 18.05 -72.74 -14.31
N ALA A 76 17.22 -72.72 -15.37
CA ALA A 76 16.67 -71.48 -15.94
C ALA A 76 15.87 -70.61 -14.95
N ARG A 77 14.99 -71.20 -14.13
CA ARG A 77 14.21 -70.40 -13.14
C ARG A 77 15.08 -69.82 -12.01
N ARG A 78 16.13 -70.52 -11.55
CA ARG A 78 17.05 -69.99 -10.54
C ARG A 78 17.96 -68.89 -11.13
N SER A 79 18.36 -68.97 -12.40
CA SER A 79 19.18 -67.90 -13.01
C SER A 79 18.38 -66.63 -13.32
N LEU A 80 17.12 -66.74 -13.74
CA LEU A 80 16.22 -65.59 -13.91
C LEU A 80 15.89 -64.91 -12.59
N LEU A 81 15.55 -65.67 -11.54
CA LEU A 81 15.28 -65.10 -10.22
C LEU A 81 16.53 -64.45 -9.62
N ARG A 82 17.71 -65.07 -9.77
CA ARG A 82 18.99 -64.51 -9.29
C ARG A 82 19.40 -63.26 -10.08
N ARG A 83 19.07 -63.17 -11.38
CA ARG A 83 19.27 -61.96 -12.21
C ARG A 83 18.30 -60.83 -11.87
N LEU A 84 17.05 -61.14 -11.52
CA LEU A 84 16.09 -60.16 -11.01
C LEU A 84 16.53 -59.62 -9.64
N VAL A 85 16.91 -60.50 -8.71
CA VAL A 85 17.41 -60.11 -7.38
C VAL A 85 18.75 -59.37 -7.47
N SER A 86 19.67 -59.76 -8.35
CA SER A 86 20.90 -58.98 -8.57
C SER A 86 20.62 -57.65 -9.26
N GLY A 87 19.64 -57.59 -10.17
CA GLY A 87 19.20 -56.37 -10.83
C GLY A 87 18.58 -55.37 -9.86
N THR A 88 17.71 -55.82 -8.96
CA THR A 88 17.15 -54.97 -7.90
C THR A 88 18.19 -54.58 -6.85
N ALA A 89 19.13 -55.47 -6.48
CA ALA A 89 20.23 -55.12 -5.60
C ALA A 89 21.17 -54.07 -6.22
N VAL A 90 21.53 -54.21 -7.50
CA VAL A 90 22.33 -53.22 -8.23
C VAL A 90 21.58 -51.89 -8.38
N ALA A 91 20.28 -51.93 -8.71
CA ALA A 91 19.46 -50.72 -8.76
C ALA A 91 19.30 -50.05 -7.39
N PHE A 92 19.23 -50.82 -6.30
CA PHE A 92 19.20 -50.31 -4.93
C PHE A 92 20.54 -49.66 -4.54
N VAL A 93 21.67 -50.30 -4.87
CA VAL A 93 23.02 -49.73 -4.65
C VAL A 93 23.21 -48.45 -5.46
N TRP A 94 22.86 -48.42 -6.73
CA TRP A 94 22.92 -47.19 -7.53
C TRP A 94 21.93 -46.12 -7.07
N GLY A 95 20.75 -46.52 -6.58
CA GLY A 95 19.80 -45.62 -5.93
C GLY A 95 20.36 -45.02 -4.63
N LEU A 96 21.08 -45.82 -3.83
CA LEU A 96 21.77 -45.37 -2.63
C LEU A 96 22.95 -44.45 -2.95
N VAL A 97 23.75 -44.77 -3.97
CA VAL A 97 24.84 -43.90 -4.46
C VAL A 97 24.29 -42.59 -5.01
N ALA A 98 23.19 -42.61 -5.78
CA ALA A 98 22.51 -41.41 -6.25
C ALA A 98 21.92 -40.59 -5.09
N LEU A 99 21.36 -41.24 -4.06
CA LEU A 99 20.88 -40.58 -2.85
C LEU A 99 22.03 -39.93 -2.06
N VAL A 100 23.15 -40.63 -1.87
CA VAL A 100 24.34 -40.09 -1.19
C VAL A 100 24.99 -38.96 -1.99
N ALA A 101 25.06 -39.08 -3.31
CA ALA A 101 25.56 -38.02 -4.19
C ALA A 101 24.63 -36.78 -4.17
N ALA A 102 23.31 -36.98 -4.20
CA ALA A 102 22.33 -35.91 -4.05
C ALA A 102 22.45 -35.25 -2.66
N LEU A 103 22.47 -36.03 -1.58
CA LEU A 103 22.68 -35.53 -0.22
C LEU A 103 23.98 -34.73 -0.10
N ARG A 104 25.09 -35.24 -0.67
CA ARG A 104 26.38 -34.54 -0.66
C ARG A 104 26.36 -33.24 -1.48
N TYR A 105 25.76 -33.24 -2.66
CA TYR A 105 25.53 -32.02 -3.45
C TYR A 105 24.69 -31.00 -2.67
N PHE A 106 23.61 -31.47 -2.02
CA PHE A 106 22.78 -30.60 -1.18
C PHE A 106 23.51 -30.10 0.07
N CYS A 107 24.41 -30.88 0.69
CA CYS A 107 25.28 -30.41 1.77
C CYS A 107 26.20 -29.25 1.33
N TYR A 108 26.71 -29.24 0.10
CA TYR A 108 27.44 -28.07 -0.40
C TYR A 108 26.51 -26.85 -0.58
N THR A 109 25.26 -27.05 -1.02
CA THR A 109 24.26 -25.95 -1.07
C THR A 109 23.73 -25.54 0.30
N LEU A 110 23.91 -26.32 1.37
CA LEU A 110 23.48 -25.96 2.72
C LEU A 110 24.38 -24.89 3.35
N ALA A 111 25.66 -24.80 2.97
CA ALA A 111 26.55 -23.71 3.40
C ALA A 111 26.08 -22.32 2.89
N ASP A 112 25.57 -22.28 1.66
CA ASP A 112 24.93 -21.11 1.04
C ASP A 112 23.64 -20.70 1.79
N VAL A 113 22.96 -21.69 2.37
CA VAL A 113 21.74 -21.51 3.18
C VAL A 113 22.03 -20.98 4.58
N GLU A 114 23.18 -21.32 5.16
CA GLU A 114 23.63 -20.77 6.45
C GLU A 114 23.93 -19.26 6.33
N GLN A 115 24.61 -18.85 5.25
CA GLN A 115 24.78 -17.43 4.90
C GLN A 115 23.45 -16.73 4.56
N ALA A 116 22.48 -17.44 3.95
CA ALA A 116 21.15 -16.91 3.70
C ALA A 116 20.34 -16.68 5.00
N ALA A 117 20.60 -17.45 6.06
CA ALA A 117 19.98 -17.25 7.38
C ALA A 117 20.43 -15.94 8.02
N GLU A 118 21.74 -15.66 7.97
CA GLU A 118 22.35 -14.45 8.55
C GLU A 118 21.93 -13.16 7.81
N SER A 119 21.70 -13.26 6.50
CA SER A 119 21.34 -12.11 5.64
C SER A 119 19.82 -11.92 5.43
N GLY A 120 18.98 -12.85 5.85
CA GLY A 120 17.59 -12.97 5.39
C GLY A 120 16.56 -11.97 5.96
N ARG A 121 16.95 -10.93 6.70
CA ARG A 121 16.00 -9.97 7.31
C ARG A 121 15.85 -8.73 6.43
N ARG A 122 14.64 -8.42 5.95
CA ARG A 122 14.41 -7.11 5.33
C ARG A 122 14.45 -6.02 6.40
N PRO A 123 14.95 -4.82 6.09
CA PRO A 123 15.20 -3.84 7.13
C PRO A 123 13.92 -3.15 7.62
N GLY A 124 13.89 -2.81 8.90
CA GLY A 124 12.83 -2.04 9.54
C GLY A 124 13.06 -0.54 9.43
N ILE A 125 12.01 0.21 9.07
CA ILE A 125 12.00 1.68 9.18
C ILE A 125 11.22 2.04 10.44
N PHE A 126 11.88 2.68 11.39
CA PHE A 126 11.33 3.15 12.66
C PHE A 126 11.16 4.66 12.60
N LEU A 127 9.92 5.15 12.69
CA LEU A 127 9.62 6.57 12.81
C LEU A 127 9.47 6.91 14.29
N ASN A 128 10.23 7.88 14.76
CA ASN A 128 10.22 8.35 16.13
C ASN A 128 9.61 9.77 16.21
N ASP A 129 8.96 10.11 17.32
CA ASP A 129 8.41 11.44 17.59
C ASP A 129 9.48 12.44 18.03
N VAL A 130 9.05 13.68 18.29
CA VAL A 130 9.88 14.77 18.82
C VAL A 130 10.55 14.46 20.16
N ASP A 131 10.01 13.51 20.93
CA ASP A 131 10.57 13.06 22.22
C ASP A 131 11.44 11.80 22.04
N GLY A 132 11.57 11.28 20.81
CA GLY A 132 12.36 10.11 20.46
C GLY A 132 11.64 8.76 20.61
N ASN A 133 10.37 8.73 21.00
CA ASN A 133 9.59 7.49 21.17
C ASN A 133 9.09 6.95 19.82
N PRO A 134 8.90 5.63 19.65
CA PRO A 134 8.41 5.06 18.40
C PRO A 134 6.95 5.44 18.11
N VAL A 135 6.72 6.13 16.99
CA VAL A 135 5.39 6.54 16.49
C VAL A 135 4.73 5.42 15.69
N LEU A 136 5.50 4.87 14.75
CA LEU A 136 5.15 3.77 13.88
C LEU A 136 6.44 3.16 13.33
N ALA A 137 6.49 1.84 13.21
CA ALA A 137 7.48 1.17 12.39
C ALA A 137 6.83 0.61 11.12
N LYS A 138 7.58 0.55 10.01
CA LYS A 138 7.14 -0.06 8.74
C LYS A 138 8.29 -0.78 8.05
N GLY A 139 8.04 -1.97 7.53
CA GLY A 139 9.05 -2.89 7.00
C GLY A 139 8.68 -4.31 7.39
N ASP A 140 9.66 -5.21 7.48
CA ASP A 140 9.46 -6.45 8.22
C ASP A 140 9.54 -6.13 9.72
N LEU A 141 8.39 -5.98 10.37
CA LEU A 141 8.32 -5.66 11.79
C LEU A 141 8.49 -6.92 12.62
N TYR A 142 9.62 -7.05 13.29
CA TYR A 142 9.82 -8.04 14.34
C TYR A 142 9.37 -7.42 15.66
N GLY A 143 8.62 -8.19 16.45
CA GLY A 143 8.30 -7.81 17.82
C GLY A 143 9.50 -8.11 18.72
N ASP A 144 9.27 -8.05 20.03
CA ASP A 144 10.26 -8.58 20.96
C ASP A 144 10.42 -10.09 20.72
N PRO A 145 11.64 -10.66 20.74
CA PRO A 145 11.84 -12.09 20.60
C PRO A 145 11.15 -12.85 21.73
N VAL A 146 10.11 -13.64 21.41
CA VAL A 146 9.34 -14.41 22.39
C VAL A 146 9.72 -15.88 22.37
N ASN A 147 9.97 -16.47 23.54
CA ASN A 147 10.00 -17.92 23.68
C ASN A 147 8.55 -18.43 23.76
N ALA A 148 8.24 -19.54 23.09
CA ALA A 148 6.90 -20.14 23.15
C ALA A 148 6.49 -20.57 24.57
N ALA A 149 7.47 -20.83 25.46
CA ALA A 149 7.25 -21.13 26.88
C ALA A 149 6.86 -19.89 27.73
N ASP A 150 7.19 -18.67 27.27
CA ASP A 150 6.83 -17.41 27.96
C ASP A 150 5.45 -16.88 27.52
N LEU A 151 4.84 -17.52 26.52
CA LEU A 151 3.50 -17.19 26.01
C LEU A 151 2.44 -18.02 26.74
N PRO A 152 1.19 -17.52 26.84
CA PRO A 152 0.08 -18.34 27.31
C PRO A 152 -0.06 -19.62 26.48
N ASP A 153 -0.16 -20.78 27.13
CA ASP A 153 -0.28 -22.14 26.56
C ASP A 153 -1.09 -22.24 25.26
N TYR A 154 -2.21 -21.51 25.19
CA TYR A 154 -3.13 -21.53 24.05
C TYR A 154 -2.59 -20.85 22.80
N VAL A 155 -1.57 -19.99 22.89
CA VAL A 155 -0.97 -19.27 21.75
C VAL A 155 -0.20 -20.22 20.82
N PRO A 156 0.84 -20.96 21.25
CA PRO A 156 1.48 -21.97 20.40
C PRO A 156 0.50 -23.10 20.04
N ARG A 157 -0.37 -23.53 20.97
CA ARG A 157 -1.37 -24.57 20.71
C ARG A 157 -2.39 -24.19 19.64
N ALA A 158 -2.78 -22.92 19.51
CA ALA A 158 -3.67 -22.45 18.45
C ALA A 158 -3.05 -22.63 17.06
N VAL A 159 -1.76 -22.30 16.93
CA VAL A 159 -0.99 -22.49 15.68
C VAL A 159 -0.84 -23.98 15.37
N ILE A 160 -0.43 -24.79 16.34
CA ILE A 160 -0.28 -26.24 16.20
C ILE A 160 -1.60 -26.90 15.78
N ALA A 161 -2.72 -26.56 16.42
CA ALA A 161 -4.02 -27.15 16.12
C ALA A 161 -4.53 -26.94 14.68
N ILE A 162 -4.20 -25.80 14.05
CA ILE A 162 -4.68 -25.44 12.71
C ILE A 162 -3.67 -25.71 11.59
N GLU A 163 -2.37 -25.51 11.83
CA GLU A 163 -1.32 -25.72 10.82
C GLU A 163 -0.71 -27.14 10.87
N ASP A 164 -0.52 -27.72 12.06
CA ASP A 164 0.23 -28.98 12.21
C ASP A 164 -0.14 -29.77 13.47
N ARG A 165 -1.32 -30.43 13.43
CA ARG A 165 -1.93 -31.14 14.57
C ARG A 165 -1.05 -32.23 15.22
N ARG A 166 0.00 -32.67 14.53
CA ARG A 166 0.90 -33.74 14.94
C ARG A 166 2.34 -33.26 15.11
N PHE A 167 2.53 -31.96 15.31
CA PHE A 167 3.84 -31.31 15.37
C PHE A 167 4.85 -32.04 16.26
N TYR A 168 4.45 -32.54 17.44
CA TYR A 168 5.33 -33.26 18.37
C TYR A 168 5.58 -34.74 17.98
N ASP A 169 4.77 -35.35 17.10
CA ASP A 169 4.80 -36.78 16.77
C ASP A 169 5.66 -37.13 15.54
N HIS A 170 6.33 -36.16 14.91
CA HIS A 170 7.10 -36.37 13.68
C HIS A 170 8.41 -35.58 13.69
N SER A 171 9.42 -36.05 12.97
CA SER A 171 10.68 -35.32 12.77
C SER A 171 10.64 -34.58 11.43
N GLY A 172 10.15 -33.35 11.41
CA GLY A 172 10.11 -32.48 10.24
C GLY A 172 9.04 -32.77 9.18
N ILE A 173 8.60 -34.02 9.00
CA ILE A 173 7.58 -34.39 7.98
C ILE A 173 6.53 -35.35 8.56
N ASP A 174 5.27 -34.92 8.64
CA ASP A 174 4.13 -35.82 8.95
C ASP A 174 3.79 -36.68 7.72
N LEU A 175 4.42 -37.86 7.60
CA LEU A 175 4.12 -38.83 6.53
C LEU A 175 2.66 -39.30 6.57
N ILE A 176 2.07 -39.43 7.75
CA ILE A 176 0.69 -39.88 7.95
C ILE A 176 -0.27 -38.74 7.58
N GLY A 177 0.06 -37.50 7.89
CA GLY A 177 -0.68 -36.31 7.46
C GLY A 177 -0.57 -36.02 5.98
N LEU A 178 0.57 -36.29 5.36
CA LEU A 178 0.72 -36.23 3.91
C LEU A 178 -0.17 -37.28 3.22
N ALA A 179 -0.17 -38.53 3.73
CA ALA A 179 -1.05 -39.59 3.22
C ALA A 179 -2.55 -39.25 3.41
N ARG A 180 -2.93 -38.73 4.58
CA ARG A 180 -4.28 -38.26 4.91
C ARG A 180 -4.72 -37.13 3.97
N ALA A 181 -3.88 -36.12 3.78
CA ALA A 181 -4.17 -34.98 2.90
C ALA A 181 -4.27 -35.41 1.43
N LEU A 182 -3.41 -36.32 0.97
CA LEU A 182 -3.48 -36.90 -0.37
C LEU A 182 -4.82 -37.64 -0.58
N TRP A 183 -5.22 -38.49 0.36
CA TRP A 183 -6.49 -39.21 0.32
C TRP A 183 -7.69 -38.25 0.26
N VAL A 184 -7.76 -37.26 1.15
CA VAL A 184 -8.83 -36.25 1.16
C VAL A 184 -8.88 -35.45 -0.16
N ASN A 185 -7.73 -35.04 -0.68
CA ASN A 185 -7.66 -34.27 -1.93
C ASN A 185 -8.07 -35.11 -3.17
N ILE A 186 -7.84 -36.44 -3.15
CA ILE A 186 -8.34 -37.37 -4.18
C ILE A 186 -9.86 -37.53 -4.07
N VAL A 187 -10.39 -37.80 -2.87
CA VAL A 187 -11.83 -38.02 -2.64
C VAL A 187 -12.67 -36.77 -2.96
N GLU A 188 -12.18 -35.58 -2.62
CA GLU A 188 -12.89 -34.31 -2.93
C GLU A 188 -12.60 -33.75 -4.33
N GLY A 189 -11.72 -34.36 -5.12
CA GLY A 189 -11.36 -33.91 -6.47
C GLY A 189 -10.68 -32.53 -6.55
N ARG A 190 -10.24 -31.96 -5.41
CA ARG A 190 -9.61 -30.63 -5.32
C ARG A 190 -8.66 -30.56 -4.13
N VAL A 191 -7.64 -29.69 -4.22
CA VAL A 191 -6.70 -29.45 -3.12
C VAL A 191 -7.37 -28.60 -2.03
N ARG A 192 -7.74 -29.23 -0.92
CA ARG A 192 -8.38 -28.59 0.25
C ARG A 192 -7.48 -28.56 1.47
N GLN A 193 -6.71 -29.63 1.73
CA GLN A 193 -5.72 -29.68 2.81
C GLN A 193 -4.29 -29.58 2.25
N GLY A 194 -3.45 -28.80 2.92
CA GLY A 194 -2.00 -28.80 2.71
C GLY A 194 -1.34 -29.74 3.71
N GLY A 195 -0.46 -30.62 3.23
CA GLY A 195 0.33 -31.53 4.08
C GLY A 195 1.75 -31.02 4.31
N SER A 196 1.92 -29.78 4.77
CA SER A 196 3.23 -29.21 5.10
C SER A 196 3.28 -28.80 6.57
N THR A 197 4.28 -29.32 7.27
CA THR A 197 4.50 -29.14 8.71
C THR A 197 4.97 -27.74 9.06
N ILE A 198 4.87 -27.36 10.34
CA ILE A 198 5.42 -26.10 10.85
C ILE A 198 6.91 -25.98 10.53
N THR A 199 7.68 -27.05 10.69
CA THR A 199 9.12 -27.08 10.38
C THR A 199 9.41 -26.88 8.89
N GLN A 200 8.63 -27.48 7.98
CA GLN A 200 8.75 -27.20 6.54
C GLN A 200 8.37 -25.76 6.21
N GLN A 201 7.37 -25.19 6.89
CA GLN A 201 6.99 -23.80 6.71
C GLN A 201 8.06 -22.84 7.25
N LEU A 202 8.73 -23.18 8.35
CA LEU A 202 9.88 -22.45 8.89
C LEU A 202 11.06 -22.47 7.91
N ALA A 203 11.45 -23.65 7.44
CA ALA A 203 12.52 -23.82 6.45
C ALA A 203 12.26 -23.00 5.18
N LYS A 204 11.03 -23.07 4.65
CA LYS A 204 10.55 -22.27 3.52
C LYS A 204 10.66 -20.76 3.77
N ASN A 205 10.36 -20.29 4.97
CA ASN A 205 10.29 -18.87 5.30
C ASN A 205 11.67 -18.23 5.59
N ILE A 206 12.64 -19.00 6.10
CA ILE A 206 13.99 -18.51 6.41
C ILE A 206 14.92 -18.62 5.19
N PHE A 207 14.89 -19.75 4.48
CA PHE A 207 16.03 -20.19 3.68
C PHE A 207 15.78 -20.26 2.17
N LEU A 208 14.54 -20.08 1.69
CA LEU A 208 14.17 -20.42 0.31
C LEU A 208 13.37 -19.32 -0.37
N THR A 209 13.63 -19.14 -1.67
CA THR A 209 12.92 -18.18 -2.52
C THR A 209 11.45 -18.58 -2.75
N PRO A 210 10.58 -17.66 -3.20
CA PRO A 210 9.14 -17.96 -3.40
C PRO A 210 8.80 -18.92 -4.55
N GLU A 211 9.79 -19.38 -5.34
CA GLU A 211 9.60 -20.06 -6.63
C GLU A 211 9.07 -21.49 -6.51
N ARG A 212 7.91 -21.79 -7.09
CA ARG A 212 7.27 -23.11 -6.94
C ARG A 212 7.89 -24.18 -7.86
N SER A 213 9.01 -24.79 -7.41
CA SER A 213 9.62 -25.96 -8.04
C SER A 213 9.60 -27.21 -7.14
N ILE A 214 9.70 -28.40 -7.74
CA ILE A 214 9.86 -29.67 -7.02
C ILE A 214 11.20 -29.69 -6.28
N GLU A 215 12.26 -29.20 -6.90
CA GLU A 215 13.59 -29.06 -6.29
C GLU A 215 13.53 -28.23 -4.99
N ARG A 216 12.86 -27.08 -5.01
CA ARG A 216 12.65 -26.27 -3.79
C ARG A 216 11.88 -27.06 -2.74
N LYS A 217 10.89 -27.87 -3.11
CA LYS A 217 10.14 -28.70 -2.13
C LYS A 217 10.99 -29.83 -1.54
N ILE A 218 11.96 -30.37 -2.27
CA ILE A 218 12.96 -31.30 -1.73
C ILE A 218 13.91 -30.56 -0.78
N ARG A 219 14.37 -29.34 -1.13
CA ARG A 219 15.17 -28.50 -0.21
C ARG A 219 14.39 -28.15 1.07
N GLU A 220 13.10 -27.80 0.99
CA GLU A 220 12.22 -27.58 2.17
C GLU A 220 12.20 -28.81 3.09
N ALA A 221 12.14 -30.03 2.52
CA ALA A 221 12.12 -31.28 3.27
C ALA A 221 13.47 -31.57 3.96
N LEU A 222 14.60 -31.41 3.26
CA LEU A 222 15.93 -31.62 3.82
C LEU A 222 16.25 -30.60 4.93
N LEU A 223 15.90 -29.33 4.72
CA LEU A 223 16.06 -28.28 5.72
C LEU A 223 15.18 -28.49 6.94
N ALA A 224 13.95 -29.02 6.77
CA ALA A 224 13.11 -29.40 7.90
C ALA A 224 13.76 -30.51 8.75
N PHE A 225 14.33 -31.55 8.12
CA PHE A 225 15.09 -32.57 8.85
C PHE A 225 16.33 -32.01 9.57
N TRP A 226 17.08 -31.10 8.93
CA TRP A 226 18.24 -30.46 9.55
C TRP A 226 17.85 -29.61 10.77
N LEU A 227 16.77 -28.81 10.67
CA LEU A 227 16.23 -28.04 11.78
C LEU A 227 15.85 -28.94 12.97
N GLU A 228 15.18 -30.06 12.71
CA GLU A 228 14.72 -31.03 13.73
C GLU A 228 15.85 -31.89 14.34
N TRP A 229 16.99 -31.95 13.66
CA TRP A 229 18.20 -32.56 14.22
C TRP A 229 18.99 -31.56 15.08
N ARG A 230 18.91 -30.26 14.77
CA ARG A 230 19.69 -29.19 15.43
C ARG A 230 18.95 -28.51 16.59
N TYR A 231 17.62 -28.50 16.58
CA TYR A 231 16.76 -27.80 17.52
C TYR A 231 15.63 -28.72 17.99
N ASP A 232 15.23 -28.59 19.25
CA ASP A 232 14.04 -29.25 19.79
C ASP A 232 12.73 -28.59 19.29
N LYS A 233 11.61 -29.23 19.63
CA LYS A 233 10.27 -28.80 19.18
C LYS A 233 9.87 -27.42 19.70
N ASP A 234 10.20 -27.12 20.94
CA ASP A 234 9.81 -25.88 21.61
C ASP A 234 10.62 -24.69 21.07
N HIS A 235 11.89 -24.93 20.72
CA HIS A 235 12.73 -24.00 19.98
C HIS A 235 12.25 -23.80 18.53
N ILE A 236 11.83 -24.87 17.82
CA ILE A 236 11.29 -24.77 16.45
C ILE A 236 9.98 -23.97 16.41
N ILE A 237 9.03 -24.20 17.33
CA ILE A 237 7.80 -23.40 17.38
C ILE A 237 8.10 -21.95 17.77
N SER A 238 9.07 -21.71 18.67
CA SER A 238 9.52 -20.35 19.00
C SER A 238 10.10 -19.63 17.77
N LEU A 239 11.02 -20.25 17.03
CA LEU A 239 11.57 -19.69 15.78
C LEU A 239 10.45 -19.42 14.75
N TYR A 240 9.48 -20.32 14.62
CA TYR A 240 8.33 -20.13 13.74
C TYR A 240 7.47 -18.94 14.16
N LEU A 241 7.11 -18.86 15.44
CA LEU A 241 6.30 -17.78 16.01
C LEU A 241 6.99 -16.42 15.95
N ASN A 242 8.32 -16.34 15.91
CA ASN A 242 9.05 -15.08 15.73
C ASN A 242 9.25 -14.69 14.25
N ARG A 243 9.14 -15.64 13.30
CA ARG A 243 9.53 -15.41 11.91
C ARG A 243 8.38 -15.34 10.91
N VAL A 244 7.24 -15.96 11.21
CA VAL A 244 6.13 -16.07 10.25
C VAL A 244 5.40 -14.74 10.05
N TYR A 245 4.98 -14.46 8.81
CA TYR A 245 4.28 -13.22 8.46
C TYR A 245 2.78 -13.28 8.81
N PHE A 246 2.31 -12.35 9.64
CA PHE A 246 0.90 -12.25 10.08
C PHE A 246 0.08 -11.21 9.31
N GLY A 247 0.69 -10.47 8.37
CA GLY A 247 0.00 -9.45 7.58
C GLY A 247 0.29 -8.03 8.07
N SER A 248 -0.08 -7.03 7.28
CA SER A 248 0.08 -5.60 7.62
C SER A 248 1.50 -5.17 8.05
N GLY A 249 2.54 -5.87 7.57
CA GLY A 249 3.94 -5.64 7.95
C GLY A 249 4.42 -6.38 9.20
N ALA A 250 3.55 -7.07 9.93
CA ALA A 250 3.92 -7.82 11.14
C ALA A 250 4.57 -9.18 10.82
N TYR A 251 5.81 -9.38 11.25
CA TYR A 251 6.55 -10.63 11.25
C TYR A 251 6.79 -11.08 12.69
N GLY A 252 6.37 -12.30 12.97
CA GLY A 252 6.32 -12.81 14.33
C GLY A 252 5.08 -12.35 15.10
N ILE A 253 4.76 -13.13 16.14
CA ILE A 253 3.47 -13.07 16.80
C ILE A 253 3.33 -11.86 17.73
N ASP A 254 4.42 -11.37 18.33
CA ASP A 254 4.41 -10.16 19.15
C ASP A 254 4.17 -8.89 18.32
N ALA A 255 4.84 -8.74 17.17
CA ALA A 255 4.53 -7.67 16.22
C ALA A 255 3.05 -7.72 15.79
N ALA A 256 2.49 -8.92 15.59
CA ALA A 256 1.09 -9.08 15.20
C ALA A 256 0.12 -8.73 16.32
N ALA A 257 0.38 -9.18 17.55
CA ALA A 257 -0.37 -8.84 18.75
C ALA A 257 -0.43 -7.31 18.97
N ARG A 258 0.73 -6.66 18.93
CA ARG A 258 0.85 -5.20 19.06
C ARG A 258 0.14 -4.48 17.92
N ARG A 259 0.26 -4.98 16.68
CA ARG A 259 -0.32 -4.36 15.47
C ARG A 259 -1.84 -4.43 15.40
N PHE A 260 -2.45 -5.54 15.86
CA PHE A 260 -3.88 -5.82 15.70
C PHE A 260 -4.70 -5.66 16.97
N PHE A 261 -4.08 -5.76 18.15
CA PHE A 261 -4.75 -5.73 19.46
C PHE A 261 -4.13 -4.75 20.46
N SER A 262 -3.00 -4.10 20.12
CA SER A 262 -2.25 -3.20 21.02
C SER A 262 -1.83 -3.83 22.35
N LYS A 263 -1.51 -5.13 22.31
CA LYS A 263 -1.06 -5.96 23.44
C LYS A 263 0.29 -6.60 23.10
N ALA A 264 1.11 -6.93 24.10
CA ALA A 264 2.23 -7.86 23.89
C ALA A 264 1.70 -9.29 23.59
N ALA A 265 2.48 -10.14 22.93
CA ALA A 265 2.07 -11.54 22.69
C ALA A 265 1.82 -12.34 23.98
N ALA A 266 2.42 -11.95 25.11
CA ALA A 266 2.16 -12.56 26.41
C ALA A 266 0.77 -12.19 27.01
N GLU A 267 0.13 -11.13 26.50
CA GLU A 267 -1.11 -10.55 27.04
C GLU A 267 -2.35 -10.83 26.16
N VAL A 268 -2.18 -11.50 25.02
CA VAL A 268 -3.31 -11.83 24.13
C VAL A 268 -4.19 -12.90 24.75
N ASP A 269 -5.51 -12.77 24.57
CA ASP A 269 -6.46 -13.78 25.04
C ASP A 269 -6.65 -14.94 24.04
N LEU A 270 -7.41 -15.97 24.44
CA LEU A 270 -7.68 -17.16 23.62
C LEU A 270 -8.36 -16.83 22.27
N TRP A 271 -9.19 -15.80 22.20
CA TRP A 271 -9.85 -15.38 20.97
C TRP A 271 -8.86 -14.67 20.04
N GLU A 272 -8.06 -13.76 20.57
CA GLU A 272 -7.02 -13.04 19.85
C GLU A 272 -5.95 -14.01 19.32
N ALA A 273 -5.51 -14.96 20.13
CA ALA A 273 -4.60 -16.04 19.74
C ALA A 273 -5.16 -16.90 18.60
N ALA A 274 -6.43 -17.31 18.68
CA ALA A 274 -7.10 -18.07 17.63
C ALA A 274 -7.24 -17.27 16.32
N VAL A 275 -7.48 -15.96 16.40
CA VAL A 275 -7.50 -15.07 15.23
C VAL A 275 -6.10 -14.95 14.62
N LEU A 276 -5.05 -14.70 15.42
CA LEU A 276 -3.65 -14.62 14.97
C LEU A 276 -3.20 -15.89 14.24
N ALA A 277 -3.40 -17.06 14.85
CA ALA A 277 -3.14 -18.35 14.21
C ALA A 277 -3.94 -18.54 12.92
N GLY A 278 -5.17 -18.00 12.87
CA GLY A 278 -6.00 -17.99 11.67
C GLY A 278 -5.39 -17.22 10.50
N LEU A 279 -4.71 -16.10 10.76
CA LEU A 279 -4.15 -15.21 9.74
C LEU A 279 -3.12 -15.92 8.85
N LEU A 280 -2.33 -16.83 9.42
CA LEU A 280 -1.23 -17.55 8.77
C LEU A 280 -1.61 -18.13 7.40
N LYS A 281 -2.87 -18.56 7.23
CA LYS A 281 -3.36 -19.14 5.98
C LYS A 281 -3.40 -18.16 4.79
N ALA A 282 -3.66 -16.88 5.05
CA ALA A 282 -3.74 -15.83 4.01
C ALA A 282 -3.58 -14.43 4.63
N PRO A 283 -2.38 -14.08 5.14
CA PRO A 283 -2.21 -12.99 6.11
C PRO A 283 -2.70 -11.63 5.63
N SER A 284 -2.36 -11.23 4.40
CA SER A 284 -2.81 -9.95 3.83
C SER A 284 -4.32 -9.89 3.52
N ARG A 285 -4.99 -11.03 3.28
CA ARG A 285 -6.42 -11.09 2.90
C ARG A 285 -7.35 -11.28 4.10
N LEU A 286 -6.82 -11.86 5.17
CA LEU A 286 -7.54 -12.09 6.43
C LEU A 286 -7.12 -11.09 7.52
N SER A 287 -6.26 -10.10 7.19
CA SER A 287 -5.84 -9.04 8.11
C SER A 287 -7.06 -8.41 8.80
N PRO A 288 -7.12 -8.36 10.14
CA PRO A 288 -8.28 -7.84 10.88
C PRO A 288 -8.65 -6.41 10.50
N ALA A 289 -7.67 -5.58 10.12
CA ALA A 289 -7.89 -4.20 9.68
C ALA A 289 -8.58 -4.09 8.29
N ALA A 290 -8.37 -5.07 7.41
CA ALA A 290 -8.91 -5.06 6.04
C ALA A 290 -10.16 -5.95 5.87
N ASN A 291 -10.28 -7.01 6.68
CA ASN A 291 -11.36 -7.99 6.60
C ASN A 291 -11.66 -8.60 7.99
N PRO A 292 -12.25 -7.82 8.92
CA PRO A 292 -12.54 -8.27 10.28
C PRO A 292 -13.52 -9.46 10.31
N GLY A 293 -14.47 -9.52 9.36
CA GLY A 293 -15.40 -10.64 9.23
C GLY A 293 -14.70 -11.95 8.90
N GLY A 294 -13.84 -11.95 7.87
CA GLY A 294 -13.05 -13.12 7.48
C GLY A 294 -12.00 -13.51 8.52
N ALA A 295 -11.41 -12.54 9.22
CA ALA A 295 -10.52 -12.79 10.37
C ALA A 295 -11.25 -13.55 11.48
N ALA A 296 -12.44 -13.09 11.86
CA ALA A 296 -13.27 -13.73 12.89
C ALA A 296 -13.78 -15.12 12.45
N GLU A 297 -14.24 -15.28 11.20
CA GLU A 297 -14.63 -16.60 10.67
C GLU A 297 -13.47 -17.60 10.77
N ARG A 298 -12.27 -17.18 10.36
CA ARG A 298 -11.06 -18.01 10.44
C ARG A 298 -10.66 -18.31 11.89
N GLY A 299 -10.76 -17.35 12.81
CA GLY A 299 -10.50 -17.56 14.24
C GLY A 299 -11.42 -18.62 14.86
N ARG A 300 -12.70 -18.64 14.50
CA ARG A 300 -13.64 -19.70 14.95
C ARG A 300 -13.25 -21.09 14.45
N LEU A 301 -12.69 -21.19 13.25
CA LEU A 301 -12.15 -22.46 12.74
C LEU A 301 -10.94 -22.93 13.55
N VAL A 302 -10.09 -22.01 14.03
CA VAL A 302 -8.96 -22.35 14.91
C VAL A 302 -9.45 -22.83 16.28
N LEU A 303 -10.40 -22.13 16.92
CA LEU A 303 -11.02 -22.60 18.16
C LEU A 303 -11.61 -24.01 18.03
N LYS A 304 -12.30 -24.29 16.92
CA LYS A 304 -12.79 -25.65 16.64
C LYS A 304 -11.63 -26.65 16.51
N ALA A 305 -10.56 -26.30 15.81
CA ALA A 305 -9.40 -27.18 15.66
C ALA A 305 -8.69 -27.45 17.00
N MET A 306 -8.67 -26.47 17.92
CA MET A 306 -8.14 -26.63 19.29
C MET A 306 -9.02 -27.55 20.14
N ALA A 307 -10.35 -27.50 19.97
CA ALA A 307 -11.26 -28.45 20.60
C ALA A 307 -11.13 -29.87 20.00
N ASP A 308 -11.04 -29.99 18.67
CA ASP A 308 -10.82 -31.26 17.96
C ASP A 308 -9.50 -31.96 18.39
N THR A 309 -8.53 -31.21 18.93
CA THR A 309 -7.22 -31.69 19.40
C THR A 309 -7.12 -31.80 20.92
N GLY A 310 -8.18 -31.46 21.65
CA GLY A 310 -8.23 -31.54 23.12
C GLY A 310 -7.46 -30.44 23.87
N PHE A 311 -6.98 -29.40 23.19
CA PHE A 311 -6.28 -28.28 23.84
C PHE A 311 -7.20 -27.33 24.60
N ILE A 312 -8.50 -27.31 24.27
CA ILE A 312 -9.58 -26.60 24.98
C ILE A 312 -10.86 -27.44 24.97
N SER A 313 -11.79 -27.19 25.88
CA SER A 313 -13.08 -27.88 25.86
C SER A 313 -14.00 -27.34 24.74
N PRO A 314 -14.95 -28.15 24.21
CA PRO A 314 -15.93 -27.68 23.23
C PRO A 314 -16.77 -26.49 23.72
N GLU A 315 -17.09 -26.45 25.02
CA GLU A 315 -17.85 -25.38 25.68
C GLU A 315 -17.01 -24.10 25.84
N GLN A 316 -15.70 -24.25 26.05
CA GLN A 316 -14.77 -23.11 26.04
C GLN A 316 -14.65 -22.55 24.62
N ALA A 317 -14.47 -23.41 23.60
CA ALA A 317 -14.43 -23.00 22.20
C ALA A 317 -15.71 -22.28 21.77
N ALA A 318 -16.89 -22.81 22.13
CA ALA A 318 -18.18 -22.19 21.81
C ALA A 318 -18.38 -20.82 22.50
N ARG A 319 -18.04 -20.71 23.79
CA ARG A 319 -18.12 -19.44 24.53
C ARG A 319 -17.17 -18.40 23.95
N THR A 320 -15.92 -18.76 23.65
CA THR A 320 -14.94 -17.83 23.07
C THR A 320 -15.29 -17.42 21.64
N ALA A 321 -15.88 -18.31 20.84
CA ALA A 321 -16.32 -18.01 19.47
C ALA A 321 -17.49 -16.98 19.39
N ALA A 322 -18.20 -16.78 20.51
CA ALA A 322 -19.25 -15.76 20.62
C ALA A 322 -18.71 -14.34 20.85
N SER A 323 -17.43 -14.20 21.23
CA SER A 323 -16.78 -12.89 21.38
C SER A 323 -16.74 -12.11 20.06
N THR A 324 -17.01 -10.82 20.14
CA THR A 324 -16.82 -9.90 19.00
C THR A 324 -15.35 -9.58 18.83
N LEU A 325 -14.83 -9.69 17.61
CA LEU A 325 -13.47 -9.26 17.28
C LEU A 325 -13.33 -7.75 17.46
N ARG A 326 -12.66 -7.34 18.54
CA ARG A 326 -12.16 -5.98 18.73
C ARG A 326 -10.78 -5.92 18.09
N THR A 327 -10.55 -4.89 17.27
CA THR A 327 -9.23 -4.60 16.72
C THR A 327 -8.75 -3.26 17.28
N ALA A 328 -7.45 -3.07 17.34
CA ALA A 328 -6.85 -1.77 17.59
C ALA A 328 -7.16 -0.84 16.41
N THR A 329 -8.21 -0.02 16.55
CA THR A 329 -8.32 1.22 15.78
C THR A 329 -7.15 2.12 16.16
N GLU A 330 -6.40 2.64 15.18
CA GLU A 330 -5.41 3.70 15.43
C GLU A 330 -6.19 4.99 15.79
N PRO A 331 -6.32 5.36 17.09
CA PRO A 331 -7.40 6.26 17.51
C PRO A 331 -7.19 7.70 17.04
N ASP A 332 -5.94 8.05 16.74
CA ASP A 332 -5.49 9.39 16.38
C ASP A 332 -5.14 9.53 14.89
N GLY A 333 -5.28 8.48 14.09
CA GLY A 333 -4.98 8.50 12.65
C GLY A 333 -3.51 8.74 12.29
N ARG A 334 -2.56 8.50 13.20
CA ARG A 334 -1.11 8.69 12.98
C ARG A 334 -0.55 8.05 11.71
N GLY A 335 -1.15 6.95 11.22
CA GLY A 335 -0.82 6.34 9.93
C GLY A 335 -0.82 7.32 8.75
N TYR A 336 -1.67 8.35 8.74
CA TYR A 336 -1.67 9.38 7.69
C TYR A 336 -0.36 10.18 7.65
N PHE A 337 0.17 10.56 8.80
CA PHE A 337 1.45 11.26 8.92
C PHE A 337 2.60 10.33 8.53
N ALA A 338 2.58 9.11 9.07
CA ALA A 338 3.63 8.12 8.83
C ALA A 338 3.77 7.77 7.33
N ASP A 339 2.67 7.48 6.63
CA ASP A 339 2.69 7.20 5.19
C ASP A 339 3.21 8.38 4.36
N TRP A 340 2.90 9.62 4.78
CA TRP A 340 3.44 10.81 4.14
C TRP A 340 4.96 10.98 4.37
N VAL A 341 5.45 10.75 5.59
CA VAL A 341 6.89 10.71 5.91
C VAL A 341 7.61 9.62 5.12
N LEU A 342 7.07 8.41 5.10
CA LEU A 342 7.66 7.28 4.37
C LEU A 342 7.73 7.56 2.85
N ALA A 343 6.75 8.28 2.30
CA ALA A 343 6.83 8.74 0.92
C ALA A 343 7.93 9.81 0.71
N GLN A 344 8.26 10.64 1.71
CA GLN A 344 9.43 11.55 1.66
C GLN A 344 10.74 10.76 1.70
N VAL A 345 10.86 9.78 2.61
CA VAL A 345 12.05 8.93 2.79
C VAL A 345 12.35 8.12 1.53
N ASN A 346 11.35 7.42 0.99
CA ASN A 346 11.51 6.60 -0.22
C ASN A 346 11.94 7.42 -1.45
N ARG A 347 11.45 8.66 -1.59
CA ARG A 347 11.90 9.57 -2.67
C ARG A 347 13.35 10.04 -2.50
N ARG A 348 13.89 10.02 -1.27
CA ARG A 348 15.26 10.48 -0.98
C ARG A 348 16.29 9.35 -1.03
N LEU A 349 15.93 8.15 -0.58
CA LEU A 349 16.88 7.05 -0.38
C LEU A 349 16.70 5.87 -1.34
N GLY A 350 15.55 5.74 -2.02
CA GLY A 350 15.28 4.59 -2.88
C GLY A 350 15.04 3.30 -2.11
N LEU A 351 15.76 2.23 -2.47
CA LEU A 351 15.70 0.94 -1.77
C LEU A 351 16.60 0.96 -0.54
N VAL A 352 16.03 0.56 0.59
CA VAL A 352 16.69 0.55 1.91
C VAL A 352 17.20 -0.86 2.21
N ASP A 353 18.48 -0.97 2.55
CA ASP A 353 19.23 -2.21 2.80
C ASP A 353 19.61 -2.45 4.28
N ARG A 354 19.39 -1.45 5.15
CA ARG A 354 19.63 -1.50 6.59
C ARG A 354 18.51 -0.83 7.39
N ASP A 355 18.39 -1.16 8.67
CA ASP A 355 17.37 -0.55 9.54
C ASP A 355 17.56 0.96 9.58
N LEU A 356 16.47 1.71 9.43
CA LEU A 356 16.49 3.17 9.48
C LEU A 356 15.70 3.65 10.69
N ARG A 357 16.38 4.35 11.59
CA ARG A 357 15.74 5.15 12.64
C ARG A 357 15.60 6.58 12.12
N ILE A 358 14.39 7.10 12.19
CA ILE A 358 14.00 8.38 11.58
C ILE A 358 13.37 9.26 12.65
N GLY A 359 14.07 10.31 13.05
CA GLY A 359 13.52 11.38 13.88
C GLY A 359 12.53 12.19 13.04
N THR A 360 11.28 12.26 13.49
CA THR A 360 10.21 12.97 12.78
C THR A 360 9.71 14.16 13.57
N THR A 361 9.03 15.06 12.88
CA THR A 361 8.42 16.25 13.48
C THR A 361 7.16 15.96 14.31
N PHE A 362 6.72 14.69 14.38
CA PHE A 362 5.44 14.27 14.95
C PHE A 362 5.33 14.57 16.45
N ASP A 363 4.23 15.20 16.85
CA ASP A 363 3.89 15.51 18.24
C ASP A 363 2.65 14.67 18.63
N PRO A 364 2.79 13.63 19.48
CA PRO A 364 1.68 12.77 19.86
C PRO A 364 0.55 13.51 20.61
N GLY A 365 0.87 14.61 21.30
CA GLY A 365 -0.12 15.43 22.00
C GLY A 365 -0.98 16.21 21.01
N LEU A 366 -0.35 16.90 20.06
CA LEU A 366 -1.04 17.63 18.99
C LEU A 366 -1.76 16.70 18.01
N GLN A 367 -1.24 15.50 17.74
CA GLN A 367 -1.94 14.51 16.89
C GLN A 367 -3.26 14.07 17.53
N ARG A 368 -3.26 13.77 18.83
CA ARG A 368 -4.47 13.39 19.58
C ARG A 368 -5.51 14.51 19.54
N LEU A 369 -5.11 15.75 19.84
CA LEU A 369 -5.98 16.93 19.79
C LEU A 369 -6.53 17.19 18.37
N ALA A 370 -5.71 16.98 17.33
CA ALA A 370 -6.14 17.09 15.94
C ALA A 370 -7.20 16.03 15.58
N ALA A 371 -7.01 14.78 16.02
CA ALA A 371 -7.95 13.70 15.80
C ALA A 371 -9.27 13.92 16.56
N GLU A 372 -9.21 14.33 17.83
CA GLU A 372 -10.37 14.71 18.65
C GLU A 372 -11.15 15.86 17.98
N THR A 373 -10.45 16.88 17.48
CA THR A 373 -11.06 18.02 16.76
C THR A 373 -11.77 17.55 15.49
N VAL A 374 -11.15 16.65 14.71
CA VAL A 374 -11.77 16.07 13.50
C VAL A 374 -12.96 15.18 13.84
N ALA A 375 -12.86 14.35 14.87
CA ALA A 375 -13.94 13.48 15.35
C ALA A 375 -15.14 14.32 15.82
N ALA A 376 -14.92 15.36 16.62
CA ALA A 376 -15.95 16.30 17.05
C ALA A 376 -16.59 17.04 15.87
N ALA A 377 -15.80 17.47 14.87
CA ALA A 377 -16.30 18.14 13.68
C ALA A 377 -17.15 17.22 12.76
N LEU A 378 -17.04 15.89 12.91
CA LEU A 378 -17.79 14.88 12.14
C LEU A 378 -18.83 14.11 12.98
N ALA A 379 -18.91 14.37 14.29
CA ALA A 379 -19.81 13.69 15.21
C ALA A 379 -21.28 13.89 14.79
N GLY A 380 -22.02 12.77 14.67
CA GLY A 380 -23.41 12.77 14.21
C GLY A 380 -23.65 13.21 12.76
N ARG A 381 -22.60 13.51 11.97
CA ARG A 381 -22.73 14.01 10.60
C ARG A 381 -22.47 12.91 9.57
N THR A 382 -23.40 12.80 8.61
CA THR A 382 -23.26 11.99 7.39
C THR A 382 -22.74 12.81 6.21
N ASN A 383 -23.02 14.12 6.19
CA ASN A 383 -22.47 15.10 5.25
C ASN A 383 -22.17 16.41 6.02
N PRO A 384 -20.92 16.94 6.04
CA PRO A 384 -19.70 16.35 5.47
C PRO A 384 -19.39 14.97 6.08
N SER A 385 -18.82 14.10 5.24
CA SER A 385 -18.50 12.72 5.62
C SER A 385 -17.05 12.59 6.07
N GLN A 386 -16.17 13.49 5.62
CA GLN A 386 -14.74 13.46 5.81
C GLN A 386 -14.22 14.82 6.30
N ALA A 387 -13.02 14.80 6.88
CA ALA A 387 -12.28 16.00 7.26
C ALA A 387 -10.79 15.77 7.04
N ALA A 388 -10.03 16.86 7.01
CA ALA A 388 -8.57 16.85 7.02
C ALA A 388 -8.06 18.00 7.88
N LEU A 389 -6.92 17.80 8.53
CA LEU A 389 -6.24 18.79 9.37
C LEU A 389 -4.73 18.66 9.21
N VAL A 390 -4.03 19.79 9.10
CA VAL A 390 -2.57 19.89 9.20
C VAL A 390 -2.25 20.96 10.25
N ALA A 391 -1.44 20.63 11.24
CA ALA A 391 -0.86 21.59 12.16
C ALA A 391 0.67 21.53 12.08
N MET A 392 1.31 22.69 11.92
CA MET A 392 2.77 22.81 11.77
C MET A 392 3.31 23.99 12.59
N SER A 393 4.61 23.99 12.87
CA SER A 393 5.30 25.21 13.30
C SER A 393 5.61 26.14 12.09
N PRO A 394 5.88 27.44 12.29
CA PRO A 394 6.10 28.40 11.21
C PRO A 394 7.27 28.10 10.26
N ASP A 395 8.19 27.22 10.67
CA ASP A 395 9.30 26.68 9.87
C ASP A 395 8.89 25.58 8.88
N GLY A 396 7.67 25.05 8.99
CA GLY A 396 7.12 23.97 8.18
C GLY A 396 7.16 22.58 8.83
N ALA A 397 7.61 22.44 10.08
CA ALA A 397 7.64 21.15 10.74
C ALA A 397 6.22 20.70 11.06
N VAL A 398 5.73 19.64 10.42
CA VAL A 398 4.34 19.18 10.57
C VAL A 398 4.21 18.41 11.88
N ARG A 399 3.58 19.02 12.89
CA ARG A 399 3.45 18.44 14.23
C ARG A 399 2.27 17.46 14.33
N ALA A 400 1.20 17.70 13.56
CA ALA A 400 0.05 16.79 13.47
C ALA A 400 -0.58 16.78 12.06
N MET A 401 -1.11 15.64 11.65
CA MET A 401 -1.79 15.45 10.37
C MET A 401 -2.91 14.42 10.46
N VAL A 402 -4.13 14.81 10.08
CA VAL A 402 -5.29 13.92 9.92
C VAL A 402 -5.78 13.99 8.48
N GLY A 403 -5.88 12.85 7.80
CA GLY A 403 -6.21 12.74 6.36
C GLY A 403 -7.64 12.28 6.05
N GLY A 404 -8.46 11.98 7.06
CA GLY A 404 -9.82 11.45 6.90
C GLY A 404 -10.47 11.17 8.25
N ARG A 405 -11.72 10.67 8.22
CA ARG A 405 -12.48 10.29 9.43
C ARG A 405 -11.85 9.13 10.19
N ASP A 406 -11.34 8.14 9.46
CA ASP A 406 -10.84 6.87 9.98
C ASP A 406 -9.76 6.34 9.01
N TYR A 407 -8.54 6.17 9.53
CA TYR A 407 -7.40 5.68 8.77
C TYR A 407 -7.53 4.20 8.38
N GLY A 408 -8.12 3.36 9.26
CA GLY A 408 -8.35 1.94 9.00
C GLY A 408 -9.39 1.73 7.89
N ALA A 409 -10.43 2.57 7.86
CA ALA A 409 -11.44 2.55 6.79
C ALA A 409 -10.95 3.21 5.49
N SER A 410 -10.09 4.24 5.54
CA SER A 410 -9.62 4.95 4.35
C SER A 410 -8.24 5.59 4.54
N GLN A 411 -7.22 4.97 3.97
CA GLN A 411 -5.83 5.47 3.97
C GLN A 411 -5.59 6.64 2.98
N PHE A 412 -6.61 7.07 2.21
CA PHE A 412 -6.49 8.21 1.31
C PHE A 412 -6.33 9.51 2.10
N ASN A 413 -5.13 10.09 2.05
CA ASN A 413 -4.75 11.22 2.90
C ASN A 413 -5.19 12.54 2.26
N ARG A 414 -6.36 13.05 2.66
CA ARG A 414 -6.93 14.30 2.13
C ARG A 414 -6.10 15.55 2.45
N ALA A 415 -5.25 15.51 3.47
CA ALA A 415 -4.35 16.63 3.76
C ALA A 415 -3.26 16.82 2.69
N THR A 416 -2.84 15.72 2.03
CA THR A 416 -1.66 15.70 1.14
C THR A 416 -1.95 15.21 -0.29
N GLN A 417 -3.07 14.53 -0.51
CA GLN A 417 -3.43 13.93 -1.81
C GLN A 417 -4.67 14.56 -2.46
N ALA A 418 -5.63 15.06 -1.66
CA ALA A 418 -6.83 15.67 -2.22
C ALA A 418 -6.54 17.07 -2.77
N LEU A 419 -6.95 17.31 -4.01
CA LEU A 419 -7.03 18.63 -4.61
C LEU A 419 -8.42 19.19 -4.35
N ARG A 420 -8.50 20.36 -3.71
CA ARG A 420 -9.75 21.08 -3.42
C ARG A 420 -9.63 22.55 -3.79
N GLN A 421 -10.76 23.16 -4.19
CA GLN A 421 -10.80 24.60 -4.47
C GLN A 421 -10.67 25.39 -3.15
N PRO A 422 -9.59 26.18 -2.98
CA PRO A 422 -9.35 26.92 -1.73
C PRO A 422 -10.26 28.16 -1.59
N GLY A 423 -10.90 28.60 -2.69
CA GLY A 423 -11.75 29.78 -2.76
C GLY A 423 -11.14 31.02 -2.14
N SER A 424 -11.85 31.65 -1.19
CA SER A 424 -11.39 32.86 -0.49
C SER A 424 -10.02 32.73 0.18
N ALA A 425 -9.62 31.56 0.68
CA ALA A 425 -8.30 31.37 1.27
C ALA A 425 -7.14 31.55 0.25
N PHE A 426 -7.43 31.57 -1.06
CA PHE A 426 -6.48 31.90 -2.12
C PHE A 426 -6.22 33.41 -2.25
N LYS A 427 -7.09 34.28 -1.69
CA LYS A 427 -6.92 35.74 -1.75
C LYS A 427 -5.65 36.21 -1.07
N LEU A 428 -5.05 35.39 -0.19
CA LEU A 428 -3.67 35.56 0.29
C LEU A 428 -2.71 35.96 -0.84
N PHE A 429 -2.67 35.18 -1.92
CA PHE A 429 -1.75 35.37 -3.05
C PHE A 429 -2.12 36.59 -3.90
N VAL A 430 -3.41 36.90 -4.02
CA VAL A 430 -3.92 38.06 -4.76
C VAL A 430 -3.49 39.36 -4.08
N TYR A 431 -3.71 39.47 -2.78
CA TYR A 431 -3.39 40.67 -2.01
C TYR A 431 -1.88 40.80 -1.79
N MET A 432 -1.17 39.69 -1.56
CA MET A 432 0.31 39.68 -1.55
C MET A 432 0.86 40.22 -2.87
N ALA A 433 0.43 39.70 -4.02
CA ALA A 433 0.88 40.18 -5.33
C ALA A 433 0.51 41.64 -5.61
N ALA A 434 -0.56 42.17 -5.00
CA ALA A 434 -0.92 43.58 -5.08
C ALA A 434 0.00 44.47 -4.21
N LEU A 435 0.27 44.06 -2.96
CA LEU A 435 1.20 44.75 -2.05
C LEU A 435 2.63 44.76 -2.61
N GLU A 436 3.07 43.67 -3.26
CA GLU A 436 4.36 43.61 -3.99
C GLU A 436 4.46 44.58 -5.17
N ARG A 437 3.35 45.19 -5.60
CA ARG A 437 3.34 46.29 -6.58
C ARG A 437 3.28 47.69 -5.95
N GLY A 438 3.48 47.80 -4.64
CA GLY A 438 3.45 49.06 -3.91
C GLY A 438 2.05 49.57 -3.58
N LEU A 439 1.03 48.70 -3.60
CA LEU A 439 -0.26 49.03 -2.97
C LEU A 439 -0.15 48.86 -1.45
N HIS A 440 -1.01 49.56 -0.70
CA HIS A 440 -1.08 49.52 0.75
C HIS A 440 -2.45 49.05 1.26
N PRO A 441 -2.56 48.51 2.50
CA PRO A 441 -3.84 48.09 3.08
C PRO A 441 -4.94 49.16 3.06
N ASP A 442 -4.57 50.43 3.14
CA ASP A 442 -5.52 51.55 3.20
C ASP A 442 -5.85 52.15 1.81
N ASP A 443 -5.26 51.62 0.73
CA ASP A 443 -5.61 52.01 -0.63
C ASP A 443 -7.07 51.69 -0.95
N ILE A 444 -7.73 52.57 -1.70
CA ILE A 444 -9.11 52.37 -2.12
C ILE A 444 -9.20 51.38 -3.29
N VAL A 445 -10.10 50.42 -3.15
CA VAL A 445 -10.51 49.45 -4.18
C VAL A 445 -12.03 49.49 -4.37
N THR A 446 -12.48 49.43 -5.62
CA THR A 446 -13.90 49.49 -5.97
C THR A 446 -14.55 48.11 -5.92
N ASP A 447 -15.33 47.85 -4.88
CA ASP A 447 -16.26 46.73 -4.81
C ASP A 447 -17.57 47.06 -5.53
N ALA A 448 -17.55 46.94 -6.86
CA ALA A 448 -18.70 47.08 -7.75
C ALA A 448 -18.62 46.06 -8.89
N ARG A 449 -19.77 45.69 -9.48
CA ARG A 449 -19.92 44.66 -10.53
C ARG A 449 -18.76 44.67 -11.52
N VAL A 450 -18.07 43.54 -11.61
CA VAL A 450 -17.03 43.27 -12.60
C VAL A 450 -17.66 42.48 -13.75
N ASN A 451 -17.17 42.67 -14.98
CA ASN A 451 -17.46 41.81 -16.12
C ASN A 451 -16.16 41.59 -16.90
N VAL A 452 -15.65 40.36 -16.91
CA VAL A 452 -14.49 39.94 -17.70
C VAL A 452 -14.95 38.90 -18.70
N GLY A 453 -15.08 39.27 -19.98
CA GLY A 453 -15.45 38.33 -21.04
C GLY A 453 -16.78 37.59 -20.82
N GLY A 454 -17.75 38.22 -20.15
CA GLY A 454 -19.03 37.61 -19.78
C GLY A 454 -19.07 36.99 -18.38
N TRP A 455 -17.92 36.81 -17.71
CA TRP A 455 -17.86 36.39 -16.32
C TRP A 455 -18.07 37.58 -15.38
N ALA A 456 -19.16 37.54 -14.60
CA ALA A 456 -19.55 38.60 -13.67
C ALA A 456 -19.78 38.05 -12.23
N PRO A 457 -18.71 37.83 -11.45
CA PRO A 457 -18.81 37.29 -10.11
C PRO A 457 -19.47 38.27 -9.13
N GLY A 458 -20.37 37.75 -8.28
CA GLY A 458 -20.96 38.47 -7.16
C GLY A 458 -20.22 38.23 -5.85
N ASN A 459 -20.45 39.10 -4.86
CA ASN A 459 -20.05 38.86 -3.47
C ASN A 459 -20.96 37.82 -2.81
N PHE A 460 -20.47 37.15 -1.76
CA PHE A 460 -21.20 36.07 -1.10
C PHE A 460 -22.55 36.50 -0.49
N ASP A 461 -22.65 37.75 -0.04
CA ASP A 461 -23.87 38.37 0.49
C ASP A 461 -24.75 39.03 -0.59
N GLY A 462 -24.36 38.94 -1.86
CA GLY A 462 -25.04 39.57 -2.99
C GLY A 462 -24.90 41.10 -3.06
N ARG A 463 -24.14 41.75 -2.16
CA ARG A 463 -24.07 43.22 -2.05
C ARG A 463 -22.71 43.76 -2.46
N PHE A 464 -22.73 44.84 -3.23
CA PHE A 464 -21.56 45.65 -3.56
C PHE A 464 -21.45 46.83 -2.58
N ARG A 465 -20.24 47.12 -2.11
CA ARG A 465 -19.93 48.13 -1.08
C ARG A 465 -19.38 49.45 -1.65
N GLY A 466 -19.16 49.54 -2.96
CA GLY A 466 -18.60 50.73 -3.59
C GLY A 466 -17.12 50.88 -3.29
N SER A 467 -16.68 52.09 -2.95
CA SER A 467 -15.28 52.36 -2.59
C SER A 467 -14.99 51.93 -1.16
N VAL A 468 -14.07 50.99 -0.97
CA VAL A 468 -13.60 50.49 0.33
C VAL A 468 -12.08 50.43 0.35
N THR A 469 -11.45 50.41 1.53
CA THR A 469 -10.02 50.11 1.65
C THR A 469 -9.72 48.66 1.22
N MET A 470 -8.49 48.36 0.82
CA MET A 470 -8.05 46.97 0.62
C MET A 470 -8.21 46.14 1.90
N ARG A 471 -8.01 46.76 3.07
CA ARG A 471 -8.19 46.19 4.40
C ARG A 471 -9.63 45.71 4.64
N GLU A 472 -10.62 46.54 4.34
CA GLU A 472 -12.03 46.20 4.47
C GLU A 472 -12.48 45.20 3.38
N ALA A 473 -11.91 45.31 2.17
CA ALA A 473 -12.15 44.35 1.09
C ALA A 473 -11.63 42.95 1.40
N PHE A 474 -10.46 42.84 2.06
CA PHE A 474 -9.92 41.58 2.54
C PHE A 474 -10.75 41.05 3.72
N ALA A 475 -11.00 41.89 4.74
CA ALA A 475 -11.71 41.47 5.94
C ALA A 475 -13.12 40.92 5.66
N HIS A 476 -13.86 41.52 4.73
CA HIS A 476 -15.18 41.03 4.30
C HIS A 476 -15.12 40.03 3.13
N SER A 477 -13.91 39.63 2.72
CA SER A 477 -13.63 38.71 1.62
C SER A 477 -14.43 39.03 0.35
N LEU A 478 -14.36 40.28 -0.10
CA LEU A 478 -15.08 40.75 -1.28
C LEU A 478 -14.50 40.13 -2.55
N ASN A 479 -15.38 39.74 -3.48
CA ASN A 479 -15.00 39.02 -4.70
C ASN A 479 -14.67 39.99 -5.83
N ALA A 480 -15.48 41.02 -6.05
CA ALA A 480 -15.21 42.00 -7.10
C ALA A 480 -13.90 42.78 -6.85
N ALA A 481 -13.65 43.18 -5.59
CA ALA A 481 -12.38 43.79 -5.21
C ALA A 481 -11.17 42.86 -5.45
N ALA A 482 -11.26 41.58 -5.06
CA ALA A 482 -10.20 40.60 -5.29
C ALA A 482 -9.91 40.40 -6.80
N VAL A 483 -10.93 40.35 -7.66
CA VAL A 483 -10.74 40.24 -9.12
C VAL A 483 -10.04 41.49 -9.68
N ARG A 484 -10.43 42.70 -9.24
CA ARG A 484 -9.75 43.94 -9.66
C ARG A 484 -8.29 44.01 -9.18
N LEU A 485 -8.00 43.53 -7.98
CA LEU A 485 -6.63 43.46 -7.47
C LEU A 485 -5.78 42.44 -8.24
N ALA A 486 -6.33 41.27 -8.58
CA ALA A 486 -5.65 40.28 -9.42
C ALA A 486 -5.38 40.79 -10.84
N ASP A 487 -6.28 41.60 -11.40
CA ASP A 487 -6.11 42.25 -12.70
C ASP A 487 -5.02 43.34 -12.65
N ARG A 488 -5.08 44.25 -11.66
CA ARG A 488 -4.05 45.28 -11.41
C ARG A 488 -2.66 44.71 -11.10
N ALA A 489 -2.60 43.64 -10.30
CA ALA A 489 -1.34 42.95 -9.99
C ALA A 489 -0.80 42.22 -11.23
N GLY A 490 -1.70 41.55 -11.95
CA GLY A 490 -1.42 40.67 -13.08
C GLY A 490 -1.56 39.20 -12.66
N ARG A 491 -2.54 38.51 -13.24
CA ARG A 491 -2.85 37.07 -13.02
C ARG A 491 -1.64 36.12 -12.99
N ALA A 492 -0.63 36.35 -13.84
CA ALA A 492 0.60 35.56 -13.84
C ALA A 492 1.41 35.73 -12.53
N ARG A 493 1.49 36.95 -11.98
CA ARG A 493 2.16 37.23 -10.70
C ARG A 493 1.42 36.65 -9.51
N VAL A 494 0.09 36.56 -9.56
CA VAL A 494 -0.71 35.86 -8.53
C VAL A 494 -0.37 34.38 -8.50
N ALA A 495 -0.26 33.73 -9.67
CA ALA A 495 0.19 32.34 -9.76
C ALA A 495 1.67 32.18 -9.31
N GLU A 496 2.54 33.10 -9.70
CA GLU A 496 3.96 33.13 -9.29
C GLU A 496 4.13 33.28 -7.76
N ALA A 497 3.36 34.16 -7.11
CA ALA A 497 3.36 34.33 -5.66
C ALA A 497 2.96 33.01 -4.94
N ALA A 498 1.93 32.31 -5.46
CA ALA A 498 1.56 31.00 -4.94
C ALA A 498 2.67 29.95 -5.15
N ARG A 499 3.34 29.93 -6.31
CA ARG A 499 4.50 29.06 -6.59
C ARG A 499 5.66 29.34 -5.63
N ARG A 500 6.01 30.62 -5.41
CA ARG A 500 7.08 31.06 -4.50
C ARG A 500 6.81 30.69 -3.04
N LEU A 501 5.53 30.60 -2.65
CA LEU A 501 5.09 30.10 -1.34
C LEU A 501 4.84 28.59 -1.28
N GLY A 502 5.36 27.81 -2.24
CA GLY A 502 5.40 26.34 -2.17
C GLY A 502 4.18 25.61 -2.73
N VAL A 503 3.26 26.28 -3.43
CA VAL A 503 2.11 25.61 -4.08
C VAL A 503 2.57 24.85 -5.34
N THR A 504 2.63 23.52 -5.27
CA THR A 504 3.05 22.69 -6.41
C THR A 504 1.89 22.22 -7.30
N SER A 505 0.66 22.29 -6.82
CA SER A 505 -0.57 22.03 -7.62
C SER A 505 -0.64 22.89 -8.89
N ASP A 506 -1.40 22.44 -9.89
CA ASP A 506 -1.55 23.19 -11.15
C ASP A 506 -2.41 24.45 -10.95
N LEU A 507 -2.03 25.56 -11.59
CA LEU A 507 -2.61 26.88 -11.39
C LEU A 507 -2.89 27.54 -12.72
N ALA A 508 -4.17 27.75 -13.05
CA ALA A 508 -4.58 28.44 -14.26
C ALA A 508 -4.32 29.96 -14.13
N PRO A 509 -3.49 30.59 -14.99
CA PRO A 509 -3.16 32.01 -14.91
C PRO A 509 -4.25 32.88 -15.54
N ASP A 510 -5.50 32.68 -15.14
CA ASP A 510 -6.68 33.46 -15.52
C ASP A 510 -7.23 34.26 -14.32
N LEU A 511 -8.23 35.12 -14.53
CA LEU A 511 -8.77 35.97 -13.44
C LEU A 511 -9.73 35.22 -12.48
N THR A 512 -10.17 34.01 -12.80
CA THR A 512 -10.94 33.17 -11.87
C THR A 512 -10.07 32.65 -10.72
N ILE A 513 -8.74 32.60 -10.91
CA ILE A 513 -7.79 32.23 -9.86
C ILE A 513 -7.92 33.16 -8.63
N ALA A 514 -8.35 34.42 -8.84
CA ALA A 514 -8.56 35.40 -7.78
C ALA A 514 -9.62 34.96 -6.75
N LEU A 515 -10.52 34.05 -7.14
CA LEU A 515 -11.55 33.44 -6.31
C LEU A 515 -11.27 31.96 -6.03
N GLY A 516 -10.02 31.51 -6.17
CA GLY A 516 -9.57 30.15 -5.83
C GLY A 516 -10.17 29.04 -6.69
N SER A 517 -10.31 29.27 -8.00
CA SER A 517 -10.82 28.28 -8.97
C SER A 517 -9.88 27.09 -9.20
N SER A 518 -8.56 27.32 -9.10
CA SER A 518 -7.53 26.27 -9.20
C SER A 518 -7.47 25.46 -7.91
N ALA A 519 -7.52 24.14 -8.02
CA ALA A 519 -7.53 23.25 -6.86
C ALA A 519 -6.11 23.03 -6.30
N VAL A 520 -5.96 23.09 -4.98
CA VAL A 520 -4.67 22.93 -4.27
C VAL A 520 -4.78 21.88 -3.17
N ARG A 521 -3.64 21.44 -2.62
CA ARG A 521 -3.60 20.55 -1.46
C ARG A 521 -3.66 21.36 -0.17
N LEU A 522 -4.30 20.81 0.87
CA LEU A 522 -4.38 21.46 2.19
C LEU A 522 -2.98 21.76 2.76
N ILE A 523 -2.05 20.81 2.66
CA ILE A 523 -0.67 20.99 3.17
C ILE A 523 0.10 22.11 2.45
N GLU A 524 -0.09 22.28 1.15
CA GLU A 524 0.55 23.35 0.35
C GLU A 524 0.02 24.72 0.79
N LEU A 525 -1.30 24.85 0.89
CA LEU A 525 -1.93 26.10 1.34
C LEU A 525 -1.55 26.42 2.78
N THR A 526 -1.48 25.42 3.67
CA THR A 526 -1.06 25.63 5.07
C THR A 526 0.40 26.09 5.14
N GLY A 527 1.29 25.51 4.32
CA GLY A 527 2.67 25.95 4.18
C GLY A 527 2.79 27.40 3.68
N ALA A 528 1.97 27.80 2.72
CA ALA A 528 1.98 29.18 2.22
C ALA A 528 1.62 30.22 3.29
N TYR A 529 0.69 29.90 4.20
CA TYR A 529 0.35 30.78 5.34
C TYR A 529 1.49 30.84 6.39
N ALA A 530 2.34 29.81 6.47
CA ALA A 530 3.44 29.76 7.44
C ALA A 530 4.52 30.83 7.17
N ALA A 531 4.72 31.25 5.92
CA ALA A 531 5.62 32.36 5.57
C ALA A 531 5.22 33.68 6.27
N PHE A 532 3.92 33.92 6.50
CA PHE A 532 3.46 35.12 7.21
C PHE A 532 3.59 35.00 8.73
N ALA A 533 3.72 33.78 9.25
CA ALA A 533 3.99 33.49 10.65
C ALA A 533 5.50 33.50 11.00
N ASN A 534 6.39 33.33 10.02
CA ASN A 534 7.84 33.20 10.23
C ASN A 534 8.69 34.42 9.79
N GLY A 535 8.05 35.50 9.33
CA GLY A 535 8.73 36.73 8.90
C GLY A 535 9.01 36.85 7.40
N GLY A 536 8.51 35.93 6.57
CA GLY A 536 8.59 36.00 5.10
C GLY A 536 9.42 34.89 4.45
N ALA A 537 9.95 33.95 5.22
CA ALA A 537 10.70 32.82 4.69
C ALA A 537 9.77 31.80 4.03
N GLY A 538 10.12 31.35 2.82
CA GLY A 538 9.39 30.30 2.12
C GLY A 538 9.42 28.98 2.89
N VAL A 539 8.29 28.27 2.91
CA VAL A 539 8.11 27.05 3.71
C VAL A 539 7.79 25.86 2.82
N ILE A 540 8.58 24.79 2.96
CA ILE A 540 8.28 23.48 2.39
C ILE A 540 7.94 22.54 3.56
N PRO A 541 6.65 22.20 3.77
CA PRO A 541 6.23 21.36 4.88
C PRO A 541 6.95 20.01 4.93
N TYR A 542 7.47 19.65 6.09
CA TYR A 542 8.33 18.49 6.26
C TYR A 542 7.94 17.65 7.48
N GLY A 543 8.21 16.35 7.38
CA GLY A 543 7.99 15.39 8.47
C GLY A 543 9.26 14.72 8.97
N VAL A 544 10.36 14.75 8.19
CA VAL A 544 11.66 14.18 8.55
C VAL A 544 12.58 15.26 9.11
N GLU A 545 13.01 15.11 10.35
CA GLU A 545 14.06 15.93 10.99
C GLU A 545 15.44 15.28 10.77
N ARG A 546 15.56 13.97 11.04
CA ARG A 546 16.82 13.20 10.92
C ARG A 546 16.57 11.77 10.41
N ILE A 547 17.50 11.23 9.63
CA ILE A 547 17.65 9.79 9.33
C ILE A 547 19.06 9.42 9.78
N GLU A 548 19.19 8.50 10.72
CA GLU A 548 20.47 8.22 11.39
C GLU A 548 21.55 7.74 10.41
N GLY A 549 22.72 8.40 10.45
CA GLY A 549 23.85 8.14 9.56
C GLY A 549 23.59 8.46 8.08
N VAL A 550 22.55 9.22 7.74
CA VAL A 550 22.14 9.47 6.33
C VAL A 550 21.73 10.92 6.05
N PHE A 551 20.94 11.54 6.92
CA PHE A 551 20.37 12.86 6.67
C PHE A 551 20.05 13.58 7.97
N GLU A 552 20.30 14.89 8.01
CA GLU A 552 19.82 15.79 9.04
C GLU A 552 19.33 17.08 8.37
N ARG A 553 18.19 17.61 8.81
CA ARG A 553 17.60 18.80 8.19
C ARG A 553 18.28 20.07 8.70
N SER A 554 18.76 20.89 7.76
CA SER A 554 19.19 22.27 8.01
C SER A 554 18.23 23.28 7.36
N GLY A 555 17.72 24.22 8.16
CA GLY A 555 16.93 25.37 7.70
C GLY A 555 15.46 25.12 7.31
N THR A 556 14.77 26.21 6.97
CA THR A 556 13.33 26.22 6.59
C THR A 556 13.08 25.72 5.17
N GLY A 557 14.05 25.89 4.26
CA GLY A 557 14.15 25.17 2.99
C GLY A 557 13.91 25.95 1.70
N ALA A 558 13.50 27.23 1.75
CA ALA A 558 13.24 28.03 0.54
C ALA A 558 13.74 29.50 0.56
N GLY A 559 14.49 29.92 1.58
CA GLY A 559 15.02 31.29 1.67
C GLY A 559 13.94 32.36 1.93
N GLU A 560 14.26 33.63 1.71
CA GLU A 560 13.28 34.72 1.77
C GLU A 560 12.34 34.66 0.56
N ALA A 561 11.03 34.58 0.80
CA ALA A 561 9.99 34.48 -0.22
C ALA A 561 9.08 35.72 -0.28
N VAL A 562 9.04 36.51 0.80
CA VAL A 562 8.19 37.70 0.95
C VAL A 562 8.95 38.75 1.75
N ALA A 563 9.08 39.97 1.21
CA ALA A 563 9.77 41.06 1.88
C ALA A 563 9.06 41.48 3.20
N PRO A 564 9.78 41.87 4.27
CA PRO A 564 9.20 42.16 5.58
C PRO A 564 8.05 43.19 5.60
N GLY A 565 8.11 44.22 4.75
CA GLY A 565 7.03 45.21 4.63
C GLY A 565 5.73 44.65 4.03
N VAL A 566 5.85 43.69 3.11
CA VAL A 566 4.70 42.94 2.55
C VAL A 566 4.17 41.95 3.59
N VAL A 567 5.04 41.30 4.38
CA VAL A 567 4.65 40.43 5.50
C VAL A 567 3.86 41.21 6.55
N ALA A 568 4.32 42.39 6.96
CA ALA A 568 3.62 43.27 7.89
C ALA A 568 2.24 43.67 7.36
N SER A 569 2.17 44.09 6.09
CA SER A 569 0.93 44.50 5.42
C SER A 569 -0.07 43.33 5.30
N MET A 570 0.38 42.13 4.90
CA MET A 570 -0.47 40.93 4.86
C MET A 570 -0.92 40.48 6.25
N ASN A 571 -0.05 40.60 7.26
CA ASN A 571 -0.40 40.27 8.65
C ASN A 571 -1.46 41.20 9.23
N ASP A 572 -1.51 42.46 8.79
CA ASP A 572 -2.60 43.38 9.09
C ASP A 572 -3.92 42.95 8.41
N LEU A 573 -3.90 42.68 7.10
CA LEU A 573 -5.08 42.19 6.37
C LEU A 573 -5.67 40.92 6.99
N LEU A 574 -4.82 39.93 7.30
CA LEU A 574 -5.20 38.67 7.95
C LEU A 574 -5.68 38.87 9.40
N SER A 575 -5.15 39.87 10.11
CA SER A 575 -5.68 40.27 11.42
C SER A 575 -7.05 40.95 11.29
N ALA A 576 -7.31 41.75 10.26
CA ALA A 576 -8.61 42.39 10.04
C ALA A 576 -9.71 41.35 9.74
N ALA A 577 -9.41 40.33 8.94
CA ALA A 577 -10.31 39.20 8.67
C ALA A 577 -10.75 38.46 9.94
N VAL A 578 -9.85 38.25 10.91
CA VAL A 578 -10.18 37.65 12.21
C VAL A 578 -10.83 38.65 13.16
N ALA A 579 -10.38 39.91 13.20
CA ALA A 579 -10.86 40.91 14.18
C ALA A 579 -12.30 41.38 13.91
N ARG A 580 -12.65 41.65 12.65
CA ARG A 580 -13.92 42.26 12.23
C ARG A 580 -14.58 41.61 11.00
N GLY A 581 -13.92 40.62 10.42
CA GLY A 581 -14.25 40.05 9.13
C GLY A 581 -14.91 38.66 9.16
N THR A 582 -14.76 37.95 8.05
CA THR A 582 -15.25 36.59 7.80
C THR A 582 -14.66 35.54 8.76
N GLY A 583 -13.48 35.80 9.32
CA GLY A 583 -12.74 34.92 10.22
C GLY A 583 -13.04 35.10 11.71
N ARG A 584 -14.07 35.86 12.10
CA ARG A 584 -14.37 36.19 13.50
C ARG A 584 -14.51 34.99 14.45
N ALA A 585 -14.95 33.83 13.95
CA ALA A 585 -15.06 32.60 14.73
C ALA A 585 -13.69 32.00 15.15
N ALA A 586 -12.58 32.46 14.58
CA ALA A 586 -11.22 32.04 14.91
C ALA A 586 -10.51 32.96 15.93
N GLN A 587 -11.23 33.90 16.57
CA GLN A 587 -10.68 34.71 17.66
C GLN A 587 -10.38 33.83 18.88
N LEU A 588 -9.17 33.99 19.45
CA LEU A 588 -8.73 33.27 20.63
C LEU A 588 -8.47 34.25 21.78
N ALA A 589 -9.01 33.96 22.96
CA ALA A 589 -8.80 34.78 24.15
C ALA A 589 -7.31 34.88 24.49
N GLY A 590 -6.80 36.11 24.63
CA GLY A 590 -5.40 36.39 24.96
C GLY A 590 -4.36 35.97 23.89
N ARG A 591 -4.77 35.57 22.68
CA ARG A 591 -3.86 35.09 21.63
C ARG A 591 -4.24 35.66 20.26
N PRO A 592 -3.49 36.63 19.70
CA PRO A 592 -3.72 37.13 18.35
C PRO A 592 -3.67 36.00 17.31
N ALA A 593 -4.78 35.82 16.60
CA ALA A 593 -4.91 34.88 15.50
C ALA A 593 -5.04 35.64 14.17
N ARG A 594 -4.56 35.02 13.09
CA ARG A 594 -4.58 35.52 11.71
C ARG A 594 -5.01 34.39 10.79
N GLY A 595 -5.75 34.69 9.74
CA GLY A 595 -6.22 33.67 8.80
C GLY A 595 -7.36 34.16 7.92
N GLU A 596 -7.74 33.32 6.97
CA GLU A 596 -8.84 33.58 6.02
C GLU A 596 -9.64 32.28 5.84
N PRO A 597 -10.98 32.33 5.85
CA PRO A 597 -11.78 31.15 5.56
C PRO A 597 -11.78 30.86 4.06
N GLY A 598 -11.84 29.57 3.72
CA GLY A 598 -12.27 29.14 2.41
C GLY A 598 -13.76 29.42 2.17
N PRO A 599 -14.26 29.12 0.96
CA PRO A 599 -15.58 29.52 0.53
C PRO A 599 -16.64 28.60 1.18
N ARG A 600 -17.91 29.03 1.22
CA ARG A 600 -19.05 28.20 1.66
C ARG A 600 -20.18 28.03 0.62
N PRO A 601 -19.97 28.06 -0.71
CA PRO A 601 -21.03 28.43 -1.66
C PRO A 601 -21.92 27.24 -2.09
N SER A 602 -21.58 26.02 -1.69
CA SER A 602 -22.24 24.79 -2.13
C SER A 602 -22.30 23.67 -1.09
N PHE A 603 -21.89 23.94 0.16
CA PHE A 603 -21.77 22.98 1.27
C PHE A 603 -20.92 21.70 0.99
N ARG A 604 -20.21 21.62 -0.15
CA ARG A 604 -19.39 20.45 -0.52
C ARG A 604 -18.05 20.40 0.19
N ASP A 605 -17.39 21.55 0.28
CA ASP A 605 -16.11 21.71 0.96
C ASP A 605 -16.16 23.00 1.78
N ALA A 606 -15.71 22.95 3.03
CA ALA A 606 -15.45 24.12 3.86
C ALA A 606 -14.03 24.03 4.42
N LEU A 607 -13.32 25.16 4.48
CA LEU A 607 -11.89 25.24 4.73
C LEU A 607 -11.57 26.44 5.61
N TRP A 608 -10.54 26.31 6.45
CA TRP A 608 -9.91 27.40 7.19
C TRP A 608 -8.39 27.23 7.13
N VAL A 609 -7.66 28.32 6.95
CA VAL A 609 -6.20 28.34 7.18
C VAL A 609 -5.84 29.59 7.97
N GLY A 610 -5.04 29.41 9.02
CA GLY A 610 -4.61 30.49 9.88
C GLY A 610 -3.46 30.11 10.80
N PHE A 611 -3.01 31.08 11.59
CA PHE A 611 -1.88 30.93 12.50
C PHE A 611 -1.97 31.84 13.72
N THR A 612 -1.15 31.48 14.70
CA THR A 612 -0.73 32.30 15.84
C THR A 612 0.79 32.39 15.81
N GLY A 613 1.42 33.16 16.70
CA GLY A 613 2.88 33.29 16.74
C GLY A 613 3.69 32.01 16.98
N LYS A 614 3.07 30.86 17.29
CA LYS A 614 3.76 29.57 17.54
C LYS A 614 3.33 28.41 16.63
N ARG A 615 2.21 28.52 15.92
CA ARG A 615 1.58 27.41 15.19
C ARG A 615 0.77 27.91 14.00
N VAL A 616 0.81 27.16 12.91
CA VAL A 616 0.05 27.35 11.67
C VAL A 616 -0.84 26.12 11.50
N ALA A 617 -2.11 26.32 11.20
CA ALA A 617 -3.08 25.23 11.05
C ALA A 617 -4.00 25.46 9.85
N GLY A 618 -4.17 24.41 9.06
CA GLY A 618 -5.18 24.33 8.01
C GLY A 618 -6.11 23.16 8.28
N GLY A 619 -7.41 23.36 8.13
CA GLY A 619 -8.41 22.31 8.32
C GLY A 619 -9.60 22.47 7.40
N GLY A 620 -10.22 21.36 6.99
CA GLY A 620 -11.40 21.38 6.15
C GLY A 620 -12.26 20.13 6.26
N VAL A 621 -13.51 20.24 5.80
CA VAL A 621 -14.54 19.19 5.84
C VAL A 621 -15.24 19.05 4.49
N GLY A 622 -15.64 17.83 4.10
CA GLY A 622 -16.33 17.49 2.85
C GLY A 622 -16.52 15.99 2.60
#